data_AF-A0A963RLF9-F1
#
_entry.id   AF-A0A963RLF9-F1
#
_cell.length_a   1.000
_cell.length_b   1.000
_cell.length_c   1.000
_cell.angle_alpha   90.00
_cell.angle_beta   90.00
_cell.angle_gamma   90.00
#
_symmetry.space_group_name_H-M   'P 1'
#
loop_
_entity.id
_entity.type
_entity.pdbx_description
1 polymer ?
#
loop_
_entity_poly.entity_id
_entity_poly.type
_entity_poly.pdbx_seq_one_letter_code
_entity_poly.pdbx_strand_id
1 'polypeptide(L)' 'MSRSEAGSPPDPRGAERFNEERATYTVKGSTQPDLAAGVEAIREVLKTLKPRPGVYRMLDARGDVLYVG' A
#
# COMPACT_ATOMS: atom_id res chain seq x y z
N MET A 1 -0.86 -40.67 -2.88
CA MET A 1 -1.09 -39.29 -3.34
C MET A 1 -0.62 -38.33 -2.26
N SER A 2 0.66 -37.95 -2.25
CA SER A 2 1.19 -36.95 -1.31
C SER A 2 0.69 -35.56 -1.72
N ARG A 3 0.06 -34.84 -0.79
CA ARG A 3 -0.33 -33.44 -1.01
C ARG A 3 0.94 -32.61 -1.08
N SER A 4 1.20 -31.97 -2.21
CA SER A 4 2.24 -30.94 -2.33
C SER A 4 1.82 -29.77 -1.44
N GLU A 5 2.61 -29.43 -0.41
CA GLU A 5 2.45 -28.16 0.30
C GLU A 5 2.51 -27.02 -0.71
N ALA A 6 1.61 -26.04 -0.57
CA ALA A 6 1.42 -24.97 -1.53
C ALA A 6 2.77 -24.29 -1.83
N GLY A 7 3.29 -24.53 -3.03
CA GLY A 7 4.60 -24.09 -3.47
C GLY A 7 4.66 -22.57 -3.57
N SER A 8 5.10 -21.93 -2.49
CA SER A 8 5.73 -20.62 -2.62
C SER A 8 7.10 -20.84 -3.26
N PRO A 9 7.41 -20.21 -4.41
CA PRO A 9 8.75 -20.29 -4.98
C PRO A 9 9.78 -19.90 -3.91
N PRO A 10 10.90 -20.64 -3.77
CA PRO A 10 11.98 -20.24 -2.86
C PRO A 10 12.57 -18.93 -3.38
N ASP A 11 12.08 -17.83 -2.85
CA ASP A 11 12.68 -16.51 -3.02
C ASP A 11 13.61 -16.30 -1.82
N PRO A 12 14.89 -15.97 -2.03
CA PRO A 12 15.82 -15.67 -0.95
C PRO A 12 15.33 -14.52 -0.04
N ARG A 13 14.38 -13.69 -0.50
CA ARG A 13 13.73 -12.62 0.28
C ARG A 13 12.42 -13.05 0.93
N GLY A 14 12.10 -14.35 0.92
CA GLY A 14 10.83 -14.88 1.40
C GLY A 14 10.52 -14.53 2.86
N ALA A 15 11.54 -14.46 3.71
CA ALA A 15 11.42 -14.04 5.11
C ALA A 15 11.15 -12.53 5.26
N GLU A 16 11.70 -11.70 4.38
CA GLU A 16 11.58 -10.24 4.43
C GLU A 16 10.21 -9.75 3.94
N ARG A 17 9.49 -10.55 3.14
CA ARG A 17 8.15 -10.21 2.63
C ARG A 17 7.10 -10.02 3.74
N PHE A 18 7.33 -10.61 4.91
CA PHE A 18 6.47 -10.47 6.08
C PHE A 18 7.05 -9.51 7.12
N ASN A 19 8.08 -8.73 6.78
CA ASN A 19 8.63 -7.72 7.67
C ASN A 19 7.73 -6.46 7.67
N GLU A 20 6.94 -6.31 8.74
CA GLU A 20 5.99 -5.20 8.94
C GLU A 20 6.60 -3.93 9.54
N GLU A 21 7.90 -3.93 9.87
CA GLU A 21 8.57 -2.77 10.51
C GLU A 21 8.49 -1.52 9.62
N ARG A 22 8.67 -1.70 8.30
CA ARG A 22 8.55 -0.62 7.31
C ARG A 22 7.14 -0.07 7.23
N ALA A 23 6.12 -0.94 7.24
CA ALA A 23 4.72 -0.53 7.18
C ALA A 23 4.33 0.32 8.41
N THR A 24 4.83 -0.06 9.59
CA THR A 24 4.57 0.66 10.85
C THR A 24 5.16 2.08 10.86
N TYR A 25 6.35 2.27 10.28
CA TYR A 25 6.99 3.58 10.21
C TYR A 25 6.28 4.54 9.25
N THR A 26 5.85 4.03 8.08
CA THR A 26 5.19 4.86 7.06
C THR A 26 3.86 5.42 7.53
N VAL A 27 3.07 4.65 8.30
CA VAL A 27 1.77 5.10 8.84
C VAL A 27 1.92 6.19 9.90
N LYS A 28 3.01 6.18 10.70
CA LYS A 28 3.25 7.22 11.71
C LYS A 28 3.60 8.58 11.12
N GLY A 29 4.14 8.62 9.90
CA GLY A 29 4.67 9.84 9.29
C GLY A 29 5.82 10.47 10.10
N SER A 30 6.41 11.54 9.58
CA SER A 30 7.40 12.34 10.31
C SER A 30 6.79 13.62 10.92
N THR A 31 5.59 13.99 10.49
CA THR A 31 4.97 15.31 10.74
C THR A 31 3.46 15.17 10.85
N GLN A 32 2.81 16.18 11.43
CA GLN A 32 1.35 16.30 11.45
C GLN A 32 0.80 16.23 10.00
N PRO A 33 -0.21 15.39 9.70
CA PRO A 33 -0.78 15.30 8.36
C PRO A 33 -1.65 16.52 8.03
N ASP A 34 -1.55 17.00 6.79
CA ASP A 34 -2.48 17.99 6.22
C ASP A 34 -3.70 17.27 5.65
N LEU A 35 -4.78 17.29 6.43
CA LEU A 35 -6.05 16.64 6.05
C LEU A 35 -6.75 17.36 4.90
N ALA A 36 -6.62 18.69 4.80
CA ALA A 36 -7.28 19.45 3.75
C ALA A 36 -6.67 19.10 2.38
N ALA A 37 -5.33 19.06 2.31
CA ALA A 37 -4.60 18.64 1.12
C ALA A 37 -4.94 17.18 0.73
N GLY A 38 -5.03 16.28 1.72
CA GLY A 38 -5.41 14.88 1.47
C GLY A 38 -6.82 14.74 0.88
N VAL A 39 -7.80 15.48 1.41
CA VAL A 39 -9.18 15.47 0.89
C VAL A 39 -9.26 16.03 -0.53
N GLU A 40 -8.54 17.11 -0.82
CA GLU A 40 -8.45 17.68 -2.16
C GLU A 40 -7.89 16.66 -3.17
N ALA A 41 -6.78 15.99 -2.83
CA ALA A 41 -6.16 14.98 -3.69
C ALA A 41 -7.12 13.82 -4.01
N ILE A 42 -7.85 13.31 -3.01
CA ILE A 42 -8.84 12.24 -3.22
C ILE A 42 -9.96 12.71 -4.15
N ARG A 43 -10.47 13.93 -3.95
CA ARG A 43 -11.54 14.51 -4.79
C ARG A 43 -11.10 14.69 -6.24
N GLU A 44 -9.88 15.19 -6.47
CA GLU A 44 -9.30 15.35 -7.81
C GLU A 44 -9.23 14.01 -8.55
N VAL A 45 -8.69 12.98 -7.91
CA VAL A 45 -8.58 11.64 -8.51
C VAL A 45 -9.97 11.03 -8.76
N LEU A 46 -10.90 11.18 -7.82
CA LEU A 46 -12.26 10.65 -7.94
C LEU A 46 -13.01 11.20 -9.17
N LYS A 47 -12.82 12.48 -9.53
CA LYS A 47 -13.44 13.08 -10.73
C LYS A 47 -13.04 12.39 -12.03
N THR A 48 -11.85 11.77 -12.07
CA THR A 48 -11.27 11.19 -13.30
C THR A 48 -11.30 9.67 -13.34
N LEU A 49 -11.67 9.03 -12.23
CA LEU A 49 -11.71 7.58 -12.08
C LEU A 49 -12.78 6.94 -12.97
N LYS A 50 -12.39 5.87 -13.67
CA LYS A 50 -13.32 5.06 -14.47
C LYS A 50 -14.05 4.06 -13.56
N PRO A 51 -15.33 3.76 -13.81
CA PRO A 51 -16.08 2.75 -13.05
C PRO A 51 -15.68 1.34 -13.51
N ARG A 52 -14.46 0.92 -13.17
CA ARG A 52 -13.92 -0.40 -13.46
C ARG A 52 -13.23 -0.95 -12.21
N PRO A 53 -13.25 -2.28 -11.99
CA PRO A 53 -12.49 -2.89 -10.91
C PRO A 53 -11.00 -2.56 -11.03
N GLY A 54 -10.35 -2.37 -9.89
CA GLY A 54 -8.93 -2.04 -9.81
C GLY A 54 -8.47 -1.95 -8.37
N VAL A 55 -7.19 -1.63 -8.20
CA VAL A 55 -6.56 -1.39 -6.90
C VAL A 55 -6.12 0.07 -6.86
N TYR A 56 -6.33 0.74 -5.73
CA TYR A 56 -5.83 2.09 -5.50
C TYR A 56 -4.75 2.10 -4.43
N ARG A 57 -3.88 3.11 -4.51
CA ARG A 57 -2.81 3.34 -3.53
C ARG A 57 -2.89 4.77 -3.04
N MET A 58 -2.94 4.96 -1.73
CA MET A 58 -2.69 6.27 -1.12
C MET A 58 -1.20 6.38 -0.83
N LEU A 59 -0.60 7.50 -1.24
CA LEU A 59 0.84 7.73 -1.13
C LEU A 59 1.12 8.90 -0.18
N ASP A 60 2.24 8.84 0.52
CA ASP A 60 2.77 9.98 1.28
C ASP A 60 3.46 10.99 0.35
N ALA A 61 3.94 12.10 0.92
CA ALA A 61 4.64 13.15 0.17
C ALA A 61 5.96 12.69 -0.49
N ARG A 62 6.53 11.56 -0.05
CA ARG A 62 7.74 10.94 -0.63
C ARG A 62 7.41 9.89 -1.69
N GLY A 63 6.12 9.56 -1.87
CA GLY A 63 5.64 8.51 -2.75
C GLY A 63 5.60 7.12 -2.10
N ASP A 64 5.84 7.01 -0.79
CA ASP A 64 5.71 5.75 -0.07
C ASP A 64 4.22 5.39 0.11
N VAL A 65 3.90 4.09 0.05
CA VAL A 65 2.52 3.62 0.16
C VAL A 65 2.03 3.69 1.60
N LEU A 66 0.94 4.45 1.82
CA LEU A 66 0.22 4.54 3.10
C LEU A 66 -0.89 3.48 3.22
N TYR A 67 -1.61 3.22 2.12
CA TYR A 67 -2.77 2.33 2.09
C TYR A 67 -3.01 1.76 0.70
N VAL A 68 -3.55 0.53 0.63
CA VAL A 68 -3.95 -0.17 -0.59
C VAL A 68 -5.36 -0.75 -0.41
N GLY A 69 -6.24 -0.57 -1.41
CA GLY A 69 -7.60 -1.12 -1.42
C GLY A 69 -8.19 -1.26 -2.80
#